data_AF-A0A952V062-F1
#
_entry.id   AF-A0A952V062-F1
#
_cell.length_a   1.000
_cell.length_b   1.000
_cell.length_c   1.000
_cell.angle_alpha   90.00
_cell.angle_beta   90.00
_cell.angle_gamma   90.00
#
_symmetry.space_group_name_H-M   'P 1'
#
loop_
_entity.id
_entity.type
_entity.pdbx_description
1 polymer ?
#
loop_
_entity_poly.entity_id
_entity_poly.type
_entity_poly.pdbx_seq_one_letter_code
_entity_poly.pdbx_strand_id
1 'polypeptide(L)'
;MDDVMLEAARVEWPGDLVPRERAALFGKTMLFVRAAVPEIARLDAIGAAVRRSEKDTVALCLVKPPATDAPDDVHAGATRYWLGGALFDDATHDVLPLRAVHSGLRPLSKAFAAELAEADDHLSVRRLEEEYELRKPLAIALARTAADAELLVVVADELPEGMPEPVVGKGLTATRRPAVLPGIEAKPHTVRVVVWSAAERAVVLRVRGRVDAKAHPSTRRPEALVEMHGCQAALLARGH
;
A
#
# COMPACT_ATOMS: atom_id res chain seq x y z
N MET A 1 14.03 0.80 0.19
CA MET A 1 12.56 0.85 0.22
C MET A 1 12.06 2.10 -0.47
N ASP A 2 12.55 3.26 -0.06
CA ASP A 2 12.27 4.55 -0.73
C ASP A 2 12.59 4.51 -2.23
N ASP A 3 13.70 3.88 -2.63
CA ASP A 3 14.05 3.72 -4.05
C ASP A 3 12.96 3.00 -4.88
N VAL A 4 12.24 2.04 -4.29
CA VAL A 4 11.16 1.30 -4.96
C VAL A 4 9.94 2.21 -5.11
N MET A 5 9.64 3.03 -4.10
CA MET A 5 8.55 4.02 -4.18
C MET A 5 8.88 5.12 -5.18
N LEU A 6 10.12 5.61 -5.21
CA LEU A 6 10.58 6.56 -6.21
C LEU A 6 10.55 5.95 -7.63
N GLU A 7 10.88 4.67 -7.77
CA GLU A 7 10.74 3.96 -9.05
C GLU A 7 9.28 3.91 -9.52
N ALA A 8 8.34 3.56 -8.63
CA ALA A 8 6.90 3.58 -8.93
C ALA A 8 6.41 5.00 -9.33
N ALA A 9 7.03 6.03 -8.77
CA ALA A 9 6.67 7.42 -8.99
C ALA A 9 7.41 8.10 -10.17
N ARG A 10 8.31 7.40 -10.87
CA ARG A 10 9.11 8.00 -11.96
C ARG A 10 8.22 8.65 -13.02
N VAL A 11 8.52 9.91 -13.36
CA VAL A 11 7.74 10.67 -14.35
C VAL A 11 7.69 9.92 -15.67
N GLU A 12 8.85 9.51 -16.18
CA GLU A 12 8.95 8.60 -17.32
C GLU A 12 8.82 7.16 -16.84
N TRP A 13 7.75 6.49 -17.28
CA TRP A 13 7.57 5.07 -16.99
C TRP A 13 8.61 4.25 -17.76
N PRO A 14 9.48 3.49 -17.08
CA PRO A 14 10.57 2.77 -17.73
C PRO A 14 10.14 1.52 -18.53
N GLY A 15 8.83 1.38 -18.80
CA GLY A 15 8.24 0.23 -19.49
C GLY A 15 7.91 -0.91 -18.53
N ASP A 16 7.03 -1.82 -18.96
CA ASP A 16 6.58 -2.91 -18.12
C ASP A 16 7.67 -4.00 -17.96
N LEU A 17 7.84 -4.48 -16.73
CA LEU A 17 8.64 -5.66 -16.40
C LEU A 17 7.68 -6.73 -15.89
N VAL A 18 7.57 -7.83 -16.63
CA VAL A 18 6.50 -8.78 -16.43
C VAL A 18 7.04 -10.20 -16.40
N PRO A 19 7.08 -10.86 -15.23
CA PRO A 19 7.55 -12.23 -15.13
C PRO A 19 6.52 -13.19 -15.73
N ARG A 20 6.97 -14.38 -16.17
CA ARG A 20 6.08 -15.39 -16.75
C ARG A 20 5.03 -15.91 -15.76
N GLU A 21 5.38 -15.99 -14.48
CA GLU A 21 4.54 -16.56 -13.41
C GLU A 21 4.04 -15.49 -12.42
N ARG A 22 3.47 -14.39 -12.94
CA ARG A 22 3.02 -13.23 -12.14
C ARG A 22 2.13 -13.62 -10.96
N ALA A 23 1.19 -14.55 -11.19
CA ALA A 23 0.22 -14.99 -10.19
C ALA A 23 0.86 -15.65 -8.96
N ALA A 24 2.02 -16.30 -9.13
CA ALA A 24 2.73 -17.00 -8.05
C ALA A 24 3.40 -16.04 -7.06
N LEU A 25 3.60 -14.76 -7.44
CA LEU A 25 4.18 -13.74 -6.55
C LEU A 25 3.29 -13.51 -5.33
N PHE A 26 1.97 -13.42 -5.52
CA PHE A 26 1.05 -12.94 -4.48
C PHE A 26 0.54 -14.02 -3.52
N GLY A 27 1.14 -15.21 -3.54
CA GLY A 27 0.91 -16.27 -2.54
C GLY A 27 1.86 -16.20 -1.34
N LYS A 28 2.66 -15.13 -1.23
CA LYS A 28 3.71 -14.94 -0.22
C LYS A 28 3.35 -13.83 0.75
N THR A 29 4.01 -13.81 1.91
CA THR A 29 3.96 -12.67 2.84
C THR A 29 4.51 -11.43 2.16
N MET A 30 3.74 -10.34 2.18
CA MET A 30 4.08 -9.12 1.45
C MET A 30 3.86 -7.85 2.29
N LEU A 31 4.75 -6.89 2.11
CA LEU A 31 4.56 -5.51 2.54
C LEU A 31 3.72 -4.77 1.49
N PHE A 32 2.74 -4.02 1.94
CA PHE A 32 1.84 -3.27 1.05
C PHE A 32 1.89 -1.78 1.33
N VAL A 33 2.00 -0.99 0.26
CA VAL A 33 1.79 0.45 0.28
C VAL A 33 1.02 0.87 -0.97
N ARG A 34 0.00 1.71 -0.76
CA ARG A 34 -0.73 2.40 -1.82
C ARG A 34 -0.75 3.90 -1.55
N ALA A 35 -0.44 4.69 -2.57
CA ALA A 35 -0.38 6.13 -2.48
C ALA A 35 -0.54 6.80 -3.85
N ALA A 36 -0.82 8.11 -3.86
CA ALA A 36 -0.80 8.87 -5.10
C ALA A 36 0.65 9.12 -5.57
N VAL A 37 0.90 9.07 -6.87
CA VAL A 37 2.24 9.33 -7.46
C VAL A 37 2.89 10.63 -6.93
N PRO A 38 2.20 11.79 -6.82
CA PRO A 38 2.81 13.00 -6.28
C PRO A 38 3.27 12.90 -4.82
N GLU A 39 2.67 12.01 -4.02
CA GLU A 39 3.00 11.82 -2.60
C GLU A 39 4.24 10.94 -2.41
N ILE A 40 4.53 10.04 -3.36
CA ILE A 40 5.69 9.14 -3.32
C ILE A 40 6.82 9.54 -4.28
N ALA A 41 6.59 10.51 -5.17
CA ALA A 41 7.61 11.10 -6.04
C ALA A 41 8.64 11.96 -5.27
N ARG A 42 8.37 12.28 -4.01
CA ARG A 42 9.20 13.16 -3.18
C ARG A 42 9.64 12.46 -1.90
N LEU A 43 10.94 12.43 -1.67
CA LEU A 43 11.55 11.84 -0.47
C LEU A 43 10.96 12.40 0.83
N ASP A 44 10.68 13.71 0.89
CA ASP A 44 10.12 14.36 2.08
C ASP A 44 8.64 14.02 2.36
N ALA A 45 7.94 13.42 1.39
CA ALA A 45 6.52 13.10 1.47
C ALA A 45 6.23 11.59 1.63
N ILE A 46 7.16 10.72 1.22
CA ILE A 46 7.03 9.25 1.31
C ILE A 46 6.58 8.80 2.70
N GLY A 47 7.20 9.31 3.76
CA GLY A 47 6.85 8.90 5.13
C GLY A 47 5.40 9.23 5.51
N ALA A 48 4.84 10.32 4.98
CA ALA A 48 3.43 10.66 5.20
C ALA A 48 2.49 9.76 4.37
N ALA A 49 2.86 9.47 3.12
CA ALA A 49 2.14 8.54 2.25
C ALA A 49 2.05 7.14 2.88
N VAL A 50 3.18 6.60 3.34
CA VAL A 50 3.24 5.30 4.01
C VAL A 50 2.31 5.27 5.22
N ARG A 51 2.33 6.29 6.10
CA ARG A 51 1.47 6.33 7.29
C ARG A 51 -0.03 6.32 6.99
N ARG A 52 -0.44 6.86 5.84
CA ARG A 52 -1.84 6.90 5.39
C ARG A 52 -2.27 5.65 4.64
N SER A 53 -1.33 4.84 4.17
CA SER A 53 -1.63 3.62 3.43
C SER A 53 -2.22 2.55 4.34
N GLU A 54 -3.45 2.15 4.04
CA GLU A 54 -4.12 1.02 4.67
C GLU A 54 -4.24 -0.14 3.68
N LYS A 55 -4.65 -1.32 4.17
CA LYS A 55 -5.08 -2.39 3.28
C LYS A 55 -6.42 -2.01 2.66
N ASP A 56 -6.59 -2.31 1.38
CA ASP A 56 -7.80 -2.00 0.62
C ASP A 56 -8.21 -3.19 -0.27
N THR A 57 -9.12 -2.95 -1.23
CA THR A 57 -9.53 -4.01 -2.16
C THR A 57 -8.43 -4.44 -3.12
N VAL A 58 -7.39 -3.63 -3.39
CA VAL A 58 -6.21 -4.09 -4.14
C VAL A 58 -5.54 -5.21 -3.36
N ALA A 59 -5.24 -4.99 -2.08
CA ALA A 59 -4.64 -6.00 -1.21
C ALA A 59 -5.47 -7.29 -1.16
N LEU A 60 -6.80 -7.18 -1.05
CA LEU A 60 -7.71 -8.33 -1.07
C LEU A 60 -7.64 -9.08 -2.40
N CYS A 61 -7.78 -8.38 -3.52
CA CYS A 61 -7.86 -8.99 -4.86
C CYS A 61 -6.49 -9.47 -5.38
N LEU A 62 -5.37 -9.01 -4.79
CA LEU A 62 -4.05 -9.60 -5.05
C LEU A 62 -3.96 -11.03 -4.51
N VAL A 63 -4.51 -11.29 -3.31
CA VAL A 63 -4.47 -12.61 -2.66
C VAL A 63 -5.64 -13.50 -3.07
N LYS A 64 -6.85 -12.93 -3.14
CA LYS A 64 -8.09 -13.62 -3.50
C LYS A 64 -8.73 -12.98 -4.73
N PRO A 65 -8.15 -13.19 -5.93
CA PRO A 65 -8.63 -12.52 -7.13
C PRO A 65 -10.10 -12.85 -7.46
N PRO A 66 -10.76 -11.98 -8.24
CA PRO A 66 -11.97 -12.32 -8.97
C PRO A 66 -11.79 -13.60 -9.80
N ALA A 67 -12.91 -14.28 -10.11
CA ALA A 67 -12.87 -15.49 -10.93
C ALA A 67 -12.43 -15.19 -12.37
N THR A 68 -12.88 -14.06 -12.92
CA THR A 68 -12.51 -13.54 -14.24
C THR A 68 -12.37 -12.01 -14.18
N ASP A 69 -11.96 -11.39 -15.29
CA ASP A 69 -11.95 -9.94 -15.50
C ASP A 69 -13.34 -9.38 -15.86
N ALA A 70 -14.37 -10.23 -15.95
CA ALA A 70 -15.72 -9.80 -16.23
C ALA A 70 -16.24 -8.85 -15.13
N PRO A 71 -17.00 -7.80 -15.48
CA PRO A 71 -17.42 -6.76 -14.51
C PRO A 71 -18.13 -7.28 -13.28
N ASP A 72 -18.99 -8.29 -13.44
CA ASP A 72 -19.76 -8.88 -12.34
C ASP A 72 -18.88 -9.69 -11.38
N ASP A 73 -17.85 -10.38 -11.91
CA ASP A 73 -16.88 -11.12 -11.10
C ASP A 73 -15.94 -10.16 -10.36
N VAL A 74 -15.52 -9.08 -11.02
CA VAL A 74 -14.75 -7.99 -10.41
C VAL A 74 -15.55 -7.35 -9.28
N HIS A 75 -16.83 -7.02 -9.50
CA HIS A 75 -17.72 -6.48 -8.48
C HIS A 75 -17.89 -7.46 -7.30
N ALA A 76 -18.10 -8.74 -7.58
CA ALA A 76 -18.24 -9.77 -6.55
C ALA A 76 -16.95 -9.96 -5.73
N GLY A 77 -15.78 -9.87 -6.36
CA GLY A 77 -14.49 -9.89 -5.67
C GLY A 77 -14.28 -8.65 -4.80
N ALA A 78 -14.57 -7.47 -5.36
CA ALA A 78 -14.43 -6.17 -4.72
C ALA A 78 -15.31 -6.00 -3.47
N THR A 79 -16.52 -6.57 -3.49
CA THR A 79 -17.50 -6.47 -2.40
C THR A 79 -17.56 -7.70 -1.51
N ARG A 80 -16.65 -8.67 -1.71
CA ARG A 80 -16.66 -9.97 -1.03
C ARG A 80 -16.63 -9.85 0.50
N TYR A 81 -15.85 -8.91 1.02
CA TYR A 81 -15.72 -8.65 2.45
C TYR A 81 -15.79 -7.15 2.72
N TRP A 82 -16.39 -6.79 3.85
CA TRP A 82 -16.38 -5.41 4.33
C TRP A 82 -14.95 -5.01 4.72
N LEU A 83 -14.46 -3.88 4.19
CA LEU A 83 -13.12 -3.35 4.46
C LEU A 83 -12.95 -3.07 5.96
N GLY A 84 -11.87 -3.59 6.55
CA GLY A 84 -11.62 -3.50 7.99
C GLY A 84 -12.44 -4.45 8.86
N GLY A 85 -13.21 -5.37 8.25
CA GLY A 85 -13.89 -6.45 8.97
C GLY A 85 -12.98 -7.65 9.23
N ALA A 86 -13.34 -8.48 10.20
CA ALA A 86 -12.57 -9.68 10.57
C ALA A 86 -12.29 -10.61 9.37
N LEU A 87 -13.29 -10.87 8.51
CA LEU A 87 -13.11 -11.70 7.32
C LEU A 87 -12.15 -11.08 6.29
N PHE A 88 -12.09 -9.74 6.20
CA PHE A 88 -11.14 -9.04 5.35
C PHE A 88 -9.72 -9.16 5.91
N ASP A 89 -9.56 -8.99 7.22
CA ASP A 89 -8.27 -9.11 7.89
C ASP A 89 -7.73 -10.55 7.80
N ASP A 90 -8.58 -11.56 8.02
CA ASP A 90 -8.24 -12.96 7.86
C ASP A 90 -7.85 -13.29 6.40
N ALA A 91 -8.60 -12.75 5.44
CA ALA A 91 -8.31 -12.96 4.02
C ALA A 91 -7.03 -12.29 3.54
N THR A 92 -6.57 -11.24 4.25
CA THR A 92 -5.38 -10.44 3.93
C THR A 92 -4.31 -10.57 5.01
N HIS A 93 -4.30 -11.68 5.75
CA HIS A 93 -3.39 -11.95 6.85
C HIS A 93 -1.92 -11.76 6.45
N ASP A 94 -1.54 -12.33 5.31
CA ASP A 94 -0.17 -12.29 4.77
C ASP A 94 0.19 -10.95 4.10
N VAL A 95 -0.76 -10.01 4.04
CA VAL A 95 -0.54 -8.66 3.51
C VAL A 95 -0.39 -7.70 4.70
N LEU A 96 0.83 -7.23 4.88
CA LEU A 96 1.20 -6.36 6.00
C LEU A 96 1.27 -4.91 5.51
N PRO A 97 0.40 -4.01 5.97
CA PRO A 97 0.48 -2.61 5.58
C PRO A 97 1.76 -2.01 6.16
N LEU A 98 2.54 -1.36 5.30
CA LEU A 98 3.87 -0.86 5.65
C LEU A 98 3.84 0.10 6.84
N ARG A 99 2.76 0.87 7.04
CA ARG A 99 2.56 1.72 8.22
C ARG A 99 2.60 0.96 9.55
N ALA A 100 2.05 -0.26 9.59
CA ALA A 100 1.96 -1.05 10.82
C ALA A 100 3.33 -1.60 11.18
N VAL A 101 4.09 -2.01 10.16
CA VAL A 101 5.47 -2.47 10.28
C VAL A 101 6.38 -1.32 10.75
N HIS A 102 6.30 -0.13 10.15
CA HIS A 102 7.05 1.05 10.63
C HIS A 102 6.71 1.40 12.09
N SER A 103 5.45 1.25 12.48
CA SER A 103 5.02 1.47 13.86
C SER A 103 5.66 0.46 14.82
N GLY A 104 5.81 -0.82 14.43
CA GLY A 104 6.41 -1.85 15.28
C GLY A 104 7.94 -1.96 15.23
N LEU A 105 8.60 -1.52 14.16
CA LEU A 105 10.07 -1.64 13.99
C LEU A 105 10.85 -0.64 14.84
N ARG A 106 10.27 0.52 15.15
CA ARG A 106 10.98 1.60 15.86
C ARG A 106 11.48 1.16 17.25
N PRO A 107 10.67 0.56 18.13
CA PRO A 107 11.18 0.03 19.40
C PRO A 107 12.23 -1.08 19.24
N LEU A 108 12.26 -1.75 18.09
CA LEU A 108 13.25 -2.78 17.76
C LEU A 108 14.52 -2.20 17.12
N SER A 109 14.60 -0.88 16.92
CA SER A 109 15.73 -0.24 16.23
C SER A 109 16.93 0.00 17.15
N LYS A 110 18.13 -0.03 16.57
CA LYS A 110 19.37 0.35 17.27
C LYS A 110 19.33 1.79 17.81
N ALA A 111 18.66 2.69 17.09
CA ALA A 111 18.50 4.08 17.53
C ALA A 111 17.66 4.17 18.80
N PHE A 112 16.58 3.40 18.91
CA PHE A 112 15.76 3.35 20.12
C PHE A 112 16.54 2.75 21.30
N ALA A 113 17.34 1.70 21.06
CA ALA A 113 18.21 1.13 22.07
C ALA A 113 19.29 2.13 22.56
N ALA A 114 19.85 2.94 21.65
CA ALA A 114 20.78 4.00 22.00
C ALA A 114 20.10 5.10 22.83
N GLU A 115 18.93 5.58 22.40
CA GLU A 115 18.14 6.56 23.18
C GLU A 115 17.79 6.03 24.58
N LEU A 116 17.50 4.74 24.73
CA LEU A 116 17.24 4.13 26.03
C LEU A 116 18.51 4.03 26.89
N ALA A 117 19.66 3.74 26.27
CA ALA A 117 20.94 3.67 26.97
C ALA A 117 21.45 5.05 27.41
N GLU A 118 21.09 6.10 26.66
CA GLU A 118 21.44 7.49 26.92
C GLU A 118 20.40 8.21 27.82
N ALA A 119 19.22 7.61 28.04
CA ALA A 119 18.20 8.18 28.91
C ALA A 119 18.64 8.11 30.38
N ASP A 120 19.09 9.24 30.91
CA ASP A 120 19.56 9.41 32.28
C ASP A 120 18.54 10.07 33.21
N ASP A 121 17.47 10.66 32.66
CA ASP A 121 16.40 11.29 33.40
C ASP A 121 15.05 10.54 33.32
N HIS A 122 14.25 10.66 34.39
CA HIS A 122 12.97 9.97 34.54
C HIS A 122 11.97 10.34 33.42
N LEU A 123 11.99 11.56 32.88
CA LEU A 123 11.04 11.97 31.84
C LEU A 123 11.37 11.31 30.50
N SER A 124 12.66 11.21 30.16
CA SER A 124 13.12 10.52 28.96
C SER A 124 12.80 9.02 28.99
N VAL A 125 13.03 8.35 30.13
CA VAL A 125 12.66 6.94 30.31
C VAL A 125 11.15 6.75 30.19
N ARG A 126 10.34 7.60 30.84
CA ARG A 126 8.87 7.52 30.73
C ARG A 126 8.35 7.75 29.31
N ARG A 127 8.93 8.70 28.57
CA ARG A 127 8.60 8.94 27.16
C ARG A 127 8.86 7.70 26.31
N LEU A 128 9.99 7.02 26.53
CA LEU A 128 10.35 5.81 25.80
C LEU A 128 9.50 4.60 26.21
N GLU A 129 9.15 4.46 27.49
CA GLU A 129 8.17 3.48 27.97
C GLU A 129 6.80 3.72 27.34
N GLU A 130 6.30 4.96 27.36
CA GLU A 130 5.04 5.30 26.70
C GLU A 130 5.12 5.03 25.19
N GLU A 131 6.23 5.34 24.52
CA GLU A 131 6.43 5.01 23.10
C GLU A 131 6.41 3.48 22.85
N TYR A 132 6.95 2.68 23.77
CA TYR A 132 6.95 1.22 23.70
C TYR A 132 5.53 0.64 23.94
N GLU A 133 4.87 1.06 25.02
CA GLU A 133 3.53 0.61 25.42
C GLU A 133 2.44 1.04 24.43
N LEU A 134 2.50 2.29 23.92
CA LEU A 134 1.54 2.82 22.93
C LEU A 134 1.60 2.06 21.60
N ARG A 135 2.76 1.49 21.24
CA ARG A 135 2.92 0.75 19.99
C ARG A 135 2.34 -0.67 20.07
N LYS A 136 1.94 -1.14 21.26
CA LYS A 136 1.23 -2.41 21.55
C LYS A 136 1.97 -3.69 21.13
N PRO A 137 1.72 -4.82 21.81
CA PRO A 137 2.24 -6.14 21.39
C PRO A 137 1.92 -6.52 19.94
N LEU A 138 0.77 -6.05 19.43
CA LEU A 138 0.32 -6.35 18.07
C LEU A 138 1.22 -5.75 16.99
N ALA A 139 1.67 -4.49 17.11
CA ALA A 139 2.53 -3.90 16.09
C ALA A 139 3.93 -4.51 16.11
N ILE A 140 4.43 -4.87 17.29
CA ILE A 140 5.71 -5.59 17.44
C ILE A 140 5.60 -6.99 16.82
N ALA A 141 4.49 -7.70 17.05
CA ALA A 141 4.24 -9.00 16.42
C ALA A 141 4.19 -8.88 14.88
N LEU A 142 3.46 -7.89 14.35
CA LEU A 142 3.41 -7.61 12.91
C LEU A 142 4.78 -7.24 12.34
N ALA A 143 5.59 -6.47 13.07
CA ALA A 143 6.95 -6.13 12.66
C ALA A 143 7.89 -7.35 12.65
N ARG A 144 7.65 -8.34 13.51
CA ARG A 144 8.36 -9.63 13.43
C ARG A 144 7.93 -10.43 12.21
N THR A 145 6.63 -10.55 11.94
CA THR A 145 6.14 -11.20 10.72
C THR A 145 6.65 -10.51 9.45
N ALA A 146 6.83 -9.19 9.50
CA ALA A 146 7.40 -8.42 8.40
C ALA A 146 8.87 -8.75 8.12
N ALA A 147 9.60 -9.36 9.06
CA ALA A 147 10.95 -9.87 8.79
C ALA A 147 10.93 -11.03 7.79
N ASP A 148 9.82 -11.78 7.73
CA ASP A 148 9.58 -12.87 6.79
C ASP A 148 8.90 -12.40 5.49
N ALA A 149 8.65 -11.09 5.34
CA ALA A 149 8.05 -10.57 4.12
C ALA A 149 8.99 -10.75 2.93
N GLU A 150 8.53 -11.48 1.92
CA GLU A 150 9.30 -11.80 0.73
C GLU A 150 9.19 -10.71 -0.34
N LEU A 151 8.10 -9.95 -0.31
CA LEU A 151 7.77 -8.96 -1.32
C LEU A 151 7.42 -7.59 -0.71
N LEU A 152 7.73 -6.53 -1.44
CA LEU A 152 7.15 -5.20 -1.24
C LEU A 152 6.32 -4.84 -2.48
N VAL A 153 5.02 -4.65 -2.28
CA VAL A 153 4.07 -4.21 -3.30
C VAL A 153 3.79 -2.72 -3.11
N VAL A 154 4.14 -1.94 -4.12
CA VAL A 154 3.85 -0.50 -4.21
C VAL A 154 2.79 -0.30 -5.30
N VAL A 155 1.64 0.24 -4.90
CA VAL A 155 0.57 0.66 -5.81
C VAL A 155 0.58 2.18 -5.84
N ALA A 156 0.81 2.75 -7.02
CA ALA A 156 0.91 4.19 -7.22
C ALA A 156 -0.14 4.69 -8.19
N ASP A 157 -1.10 5.45 -7.69
CA ASP A 157 -2.21 5.99 -8.47
C ASP A 157 -1.82 7.34 -9.09
N GLU A 158 -1.91 7.45 -10.41
CA GLU A 158 -1.68 8.69 -11.15
C GLU A 158 -2.85 9.65 -10.97
N LEU A 159 -2.57 10.95 -10.97
CA LEU A 159 -3.63 11.97 -10.97
C LEU A 159 -4.47 11.86 -12.26
N PRO A 160 -5.80 11.77 -12.16
CA PRO A 160 -6.69 11.89 -13.30
C PRO A 160 -6.50 13.22 -14.01
N GLU A 161 -6.76 13.24 -15.31
CA GLU A 161 -6.72 14.47 -16.11
C GLU A 161 -7.62 15.57 -15.51
N GLY A 162 -7.10 16.78 -15.42
CA GLY A 162 -7.80 17.93 -14.84
C GLY A 162 -7.90 17.96 -13.31
N MET A 163 -7.34 16.97 -12.60
CA MET A 163 -7.20 17.03 -11.14
C MET A 163 -5.98 17.91 -10.78
N PRO A 164 -6.13 18.93 -9.92
CA PRO A 164 -5.00 19.77 -9.54
C PRO A 164 -3.96 18.95 -8.79
N GLU A 165 -2.68 19.22 -9.03
CA GLU A 165 -1.62 18.63 -8.22
C GLU A 165 -1.81 19.00 -6.76
N PRO A 166 -1.70 18.02 -5.85
CA PRO A 166 -1.83 18.32 -4.45
C PRO A 166 -0.65 19.16 -4.00
N VAL A 167 -0.93 20.24 -3.28
CA VAL A 167 0.13 20.99 -2.62
C VAL A 167 0.73 20.08 -1.55
N VAL A 168 1.90 19.51 -1.82
CA VAL A 168 2.67 18.74 -0.84
C VAL A 168 3.50 19.72 -0.03
N GLY A 169 2.99 20.11 1.14
CA GLY A 169 3.56 21.16 1.99
C GLY A 169 4.83 20.72 2.73
N LYS A 170 5.67 21.70 3.10
CA LYS A 170 6.77 21.53 4.06
C LYS A 170 6.25 21.89 5.45
N GLY A 171 6.25 20.96 6.41
CA GLY A 171 5.93 21.20 7.83
C GLY A 171 4.80 20.36 8.43
N LEU A 172 4.57 20.50 9.75
CA LEU A 172 3.55 19.77 10.54
C LEU A 172 2.10 19.91 10.01
N THR A 173 1.83 20.91 9.18
CA THR A 173 0.52 21.09 8.53
C THR A 173 0.32 20.18 7.32
N ALA A 174 1.39 19.58 6.77
CA ALA A 174 1.30 18.65 5.64
C ALA A 174 0.70 17.30 6.04
N THR A 175 0.93 16.83 7.27
CA THR A 175 0.35 15.58 7.80
C THR A 175 -1.15 15.69 8.08
N ARG A 176 -1.66 16.91 8.34
CA ARG A 176 -3.09 17.18 8.57
C ARG A 176 -3.91 17.41 7.30
N ARG A 177 -3.29 17.41 6.12
CA ARG A 177 -4.02 17.59 4.85
C ARG A 177 -4.85 16.34 4.51
N PRO A 178 -6.03 16.50 3.90
CA PRO A 178 -6.80 15.37 3.39
C PRO A 178 -5.93 14.53 2.44
N ALA A 179 -6.08 13.21 2.51
CA ALA A 179 -5.48 12.32 1.54
C ALA A 179 -6.08 12.61 0.16
N VAL A 180 -5.25 12.61 -0.88
CA VAL A 180 -5.66 12.89 -2.26
C VAL A 180 -6.21 11.63 -2.93
N LEU A 181 -5.70 10.47 -2.50
CA LEU A 181 -6.00 9.16 -3.04
C LEU A 181 -7.51 8.88 -3.17
N PRO A 182 -8.38 9.14 -2.15
CA PRO A 182 -9.82 8.91 -2.31
C PRO A 182 -10.46 9.70 -3.47
N GLY A 183 -9.94 10.90 -3.77
CA GLY A 183 -10.41 11.71 -4.88
C GLY A 183 -9.93 11.21 -6.26
N ILE A 184 -8.77 10.54 -6.30
CA ILE A 184 -8.24 9.87 -7.49
C ILE A 184 -9.07 8.61 -7.76
N GLU A 185 -9.26 7.78 -6.74
CA GLU A 185 -9.94 6.48 -6.84
C GLU A 185 -11.40 6.58 -7.29
N ALA A 186 -12.06 7.71 -7.00
CA ALA A 186 -13.43 7.97 -7.43
C ALA A 186 -13.59 8.22 -8.95
N LYS A 187 -12.48 8.34 -9.70
CA LYS A 187 -12.45 8.62 -11.13
C LYS A 187 -11.66 7.54 -11.88
N PRO A 188 -11.88 7.36 -13.19
CA PRO A 188 -10.95 6.59 -14.02
C PRO A 188 -9.55 7.20 -13.95
N HIS A 189 -8.54 6.37 -13.72
CA HIS A 189 -7.16 6.81 -13.56
C HIS A 189 -6.18 5.71 -13.98
N THR A 190 -4.91 6.07 -14.08
CA THR A 190 -3.84 5.10 -14.34
C THR A 190 -3.24 4.66 -13.02
N VAL A 191 -3.02 3.35 -12.87
CA VAL A 191 -2.36 2.75 -11.71
C VAL A 191 -1.05 2.15 -12.16
N ARG A 192 -0.03 2.31 -11.32
CA ARG A 192 1.27 1.64 -11.46
C ARG A 192 1.43 0.66 -10.32
N VAL A 193 1.82 -0.57 -10.64
CA VAL A 193 2.13 -1.58 -9.63
C VAL A 193 3.59 -1.97 -9.79
N VAL A 194 4.37 -1.82 -8.72
CA VAL A 194 5.76 -2.22 -8.64
C VAL A 194 5.89 -3.25 -7.53
N VAL A 195 6.48 -4.41 -7.82
CA VAL A 195 6.80 -5.43 -6.83
C VAL A 195 8.30 -5.60 -6.76
N TRP A 196 8.84 -5.42 -5.57
CA TRP A 196 10.23 -5.68 -5.25
C TRP A 196 10.35 -7.00 -4.47
N SER A 197 11.32 -7.84 -4.84
CA SER A 197 11.60 -9.14 -4.22
C SER A 197 12.78 -9.03 -3.26
N ALA A 198 12.59 -9.50 -2.02
CA ALA A 198 13.66 -9.58 -1.04
C ALA A 198 14.74 -10.59 -1.43
N ALA A 199 14.34 -11.72 -2.04
CA ALA A 199 15.26 -12.77 -2.48
C ALA A 199 16.16 -12.31 -3.63
N GLU A 200 15.58 -11.65 -4.63
CA GLU A 200 16.33 -11.15 -5.80
C GLU A 200 16.95 -9.77 -5.56
N ARG A 201 16.54 -9.09 -4.50
CA ARG A 201 16.90 -7.71 -4.15
C ARG A 201 16.66 -6.72 -5.29
N ALA A 202 15.66 -7.00 -6.12
CA ALA A 202 15.35 -6.26 -7.34
C ALA A 202 13.84 -6.11 -7.54
N VAL A 203 13.45 -5.16 -8.41
CA VAL A 203 12.08 -5.08 -8.92
C VAL A 203 11.86 -6.26 -9.86
N VAL A 204 10.81 -7.05 -9.59
CA VAL A 204 10.46 -8.28 -10.32
C VAL A 204 9.16 -8.14 -11.10
N LEU A 205 8.31 -7.17 -10.74
CA LEU A 205 7.11 -6.79 -11.50
C LEU A 205 7.04 -5.27 -11.56
N ARG A 206 6.73 -4.76 -12.75
CA ARG A 206 6.42 -3.37 -12.99
C ARG A 206 5.36 -3.30 -14.07
N VAL A 207 4.16 -2.83 -13.75
CA VAL A 207 3.06 -2.71 -14.73
C VAL A 207 2.35 -1.38 -14.55
N ARG A 208 1.88 -0.81 -15.67
CA ARG A 208 1.09 0.41 -15.70
C ARG A 208 -0.17 0.18 -16.52
N GLY A 209 -1.33 0.53 -15.99
CA GLY A 209 -2.59 0.30 -16.67
C GLY A 209 -3.69 1.22 -16.19
N ARG A 210 -4.70 1.43 -17.05
CA ARG A 210 -5.87 2.24 -16.72
C ARG A 210 -6.91 1.39 -16.00
N VAL A 211 -7.47 1.91 -14.91
CA VAL A 211 -8.65 1.36 -14.23
C VAL A 211 -9.86 2.25 -14.53
N ASP A 212 -10.97 1.63 -14.89
CA ASP A 212 -12.20 2.30 -15.28
C ASP A 212 -13.40 1.35 -15.11
N ALA A 213 -13.92 1.31 -13.89
CA ALA A 213 -15.10 0.53 -13.54
C ALA A 213 -16.38 1.14 -14.13
N LYS A 214 -16.37 2.43 -14.50
CA LYS A 214 -17.53 3.09 -15.15
C LYS A 214 -17.69 2.67 -16.60
N ALA A 215 -16.58 2.48 -17.32
CA ALA A 215 -16.59 1.98 -18.68
C ALA A 215 -17.09 0.52 -18.78
N HIS A 216 -17.00 -0.23 -17.68
CA HIS A 216 -17.38 -1.64 -17.60
C HIS A 216 -18.36 -1.86 -16.45
N PRO A 217 -19.62 -1.42 -16.58
CA PRO A 217 -20.58 -1.47 -15.49
C PRO A 217 -20.94 -2.93 -15.18
N SER A 218 -20.88 -3.26 -13.90
CA SER A 218 -21.47 -4.50 -13.38
C SER A 218 -23.00 -4.40 -13.42
N THR A 219 -23.67 -5.53 -13.62
CA THR A 219 -25.13 -5.64 -13.48
C THR A 219 -25.59 -5.49 -12.03
N ARG A 220 -24.65 -5.67 -11.09
CA ARG A 220 -24.80 -5.46 -9.64
C ARG A 220 -24.38 -4.02 -9.28
N ARG A 221 -25.08 -3.41 -8.33
CA ARG A 221 -25.13 -1.98 -7.98
C ARG A 221 -23.89 -1.12 -8.35
N PRO A 222 -24.07 0.09 -8.91
CA PRO A 222 -22.98 0.98 -9.34
C PRO A 222 -22.19 1.65 -8.19
N GLU A 223 -22.44 1.30 -6.93
CA GLU A 223 -21.93 2.03 -5.76
C GLU A 223 -20.50 1.65 -5.37
N ALA A 224 -19.98 0.50 -5.83
CA ALA A 224 -18.67 -0.04 -5.43
C ALA A 224 -17.51 0.30 -6.39
N LEU A 225 -17.51 1.51 -6.97
CA LEU A 225 -16.56 1.89 -8.03
C LEU A 225 -15.10 1.88 -7.56
N VAL A 226 -14.84 2.43 -6.37
CA VAL A 226 -13.49 2.49 -5.78
C VAL A 226 -12.97 1.09 -5.54
N GLU A 227 -13.82 0.24 -4.97
CA GLU A 227 -13.52 -1.15 -4.67
C GLU A 227 -13.20 -1.93 -5.95
N MET A 228 -14.00 -1.73 -7.01
CA MET A 228 -13.79 -2.33 -8.33
C MET A 228 -12.50 -1.85 -8.99
N HIS A 229 -12.17 -0.56 -8.93
CA HIS A 229 -10.87 -0.05 -9.41
C HIS A 229 -9.71 -0.75 -8.70
N GLY A 230 -9.82 -0.97 -7.39
CA GLY A 230 -8.81 -1.71 -6.64
C GLY A 230 -8.60 -3.15 -7.14
N CYS A 231 -9.69 -3.87 -7.44
CA CYS A 231 -9.59 -5.22 -8.00
C CYS A 231 -9.10 -5.23 -9.45
N GLN A 232 -9.44 -4.24 -10.27
CA GLN A 232 -8.86 -4.08 -11.61
C GLN A 232 -7.34 -3.85 -11.53
N ALA A 233 -6.85 -3.03 -10.60
CA ALA A 233 -5.42 -2.84 -10.38
C ALA A 233 -4.72 -4.13 -9.93
N ALA A 234 -5.38 -4.94 -9.10
CA ALA A 234 -4.86 -6.24 -8.69
C ALA A 234 -4.79 -7.23 -9.87
N LEU A 235 -5.83 -7.28 -10.73
CA LEU A 235 -5.85 -8.12 -11.93
C LEU A 235 -4.74 -7.73 -12.92
N LEU A 236 -4.51 -6.42 -13.12
CA LEU A 236 -3.39 -5.90 -13.91
C LEU A 236 -2.05 -6.46 -13.41
N ALA A 237 -1.80 -6.43 -12.10
CA ALA A 237 -0.59 -6.96 -11.49
C ALA A 237 -0.45 -8.48 -11.67
N ARG A 238 -1.58 -9.21 -11.59
CA ARG A 238 -1.63 -10.66 -11.74
C ARG A 238 -1.57 -11.12 -13.21
N GLY A 239 -1.80 -10.23 -14.17
CA GLY A 239 -1.78 -10.51 -15.60
C GLY A 239 -3.05 -11.19 -16.12
N HIS A 240 -4.20 -10.84 -15.54
CA HIS A 240 -5.51 -11.15 -16.09
C HIS A 240 -6.00 -10.00 -16.96
#